data_AF-A0A7H4PBP3-F1
#
_entry.id   AF-A0A7H4PBP3-F1
#
_cell.length_a   1.000
_cell.length_b   1.000
_cell.length_c   1.000
_cell.angle_alpha   90.00
_cell.angle_beta   90.00
_cell.angle_gamma   90.00
#
_symmetry.space_group_name_H-M   'P 1'
#
loop_
_entity.id
_entity.type
_entity.pdbx_description
1 polymer ?
#
loop_
_entity_poly.entity_id
_entity_poly.type
_entity_poly.pdbx_seq_one_letter_code
_entity_poly.pdbx_strand_id
1 'polypeptide(L)'
;MEYEITSGQYRPYDDNIDEKPFTQATISYGALSNTTFYTGIQAASNYQALAFGVGQNLGDIGALSADVTEAWSKKKDADKTSGQSWRIRYGKNIIETGTNITVAGYRYSTSGFNTLTDVMNSYNNRYGGYTSHSIRNRTNITVSQSLGSGLGSLSVSGIFEDYWDSNRHNNSLNVGYNGGFRRFNYYAGYSYSRYSWSNNGSSRTAEDDHVFTFNITVPLSDWLPKTYATYNVTNSSPGSTDQYVSLSGTALENDKLDWNVQQGYSNREDASGGVYGNYRGSMGSVNGGYSYSKHSQLVNYGMSGGALVHADGITLGQEMSETSVLVKAPGLDHVRLENDETVETDYRGYAILPYVTPYHRTSVTLDSTSLSDNMELPNTTQKVVPTRAAIVRANFEGSIGRRAFLILKRTSGENVPYGATVTPALDKKAQASIVSDGGMVYMSGLKDTGDVYAQWGTKAGQNCTASYNLADQSANIAQVSAVCR
;
A
#
# COMPACT_ATOMS: atom_id res chain seq x y z
N MET A 1 -3.55 -19.69 -18.40
CA MET A 1 -3.16 -18.96 -19.62
C MET A 1 -3.25 -17.49 -19.28
N GLU A 2 -2.23 -16.71 -19.63
CA GLU A 2 -2.20 -15.27 -19.47
C GLU A 2 -1.88 -14.67 -20.84
N TYR A 3 -2.56 -13.61 -21.22
CA TYR A 3 -2.33 -12.93 -22.48
C TYR A 3 -2.54 -11.43 -22.31
N GLU A 4 -1.80 -10.65 -23.08
CA GLU A 4 -1.92 -9.20 -23.15
C GLU A 4 -1.88 -8.78 -24.61
N ILE A 5 -2.79 -7.89 -25.03
CA ILE A 5 -2.78 -7.27 -26.35
C ILE A 5 -2.91 -5.78 -26.14
N THR A 6 -1.91 -5.04 -26.62
CA THR A 6 -1.84 -3.59 -26.51
C THR A 6 -1.62 -3.02 -27.89
N SER A 7 -2.49 -2.10 -28.31
CA SER A 7 -2.35 -1.38 -29.58
C SER A 7 -2.64 0.09 -29.34
N GLY A 8 -1.74 0.95 -29.79
CA GLY A 8 -1.83 2.38 -29.52
C GLY A 8 -0.71 3.15 -30.20
N GLN A 9 -0.46 4.36 -29.74
CA GLN A 9 0.64 5.19 -30.22
C GLN A 9 1.77 5.20 -29.18
N TYR A 10 3.00 5.09 -29.67
CA TYR A 10 4.19 5.29 -28.86
C TYR A 10 4.26 6.76 -28.45
N ARG A 11 4.19 7.02 -27.14
CA ARG A 11 4.23 8.38 -26.57
C ARG A 11 5.63 8.60 -25.96
N PRO A 12 6.56 9.24 -26.69
CA PRO A 12 7.89 9.54 -26.18
C PRO A 12 7.83 10.61 -25.09
N TYR A 13 8.87 10.67 -24.26
CA TYR A 13 9.05 11.78 -23.29
C TYR A 13 9.49 13.09 -23.98
N ASP A 14 10.18 13.00 -25.13
CA ASP A 14 10.62 14.14 -25.92
C ASP A 14 9.63 14.40 -27.07
N ASP A 15 8.98 15.57 -27.07
CA ASP A 15 8.00 16.00 -28.07
C ASP A 15 8.58 16.09 -29.51
N ASN A 16 9.91 16.04 -29.66
CA ASN A 16 10.57 16.05 -30.96
C ASN A 16 10.67 14.65 -31.63
N ILE A 17 10.19 13.60 -30.95
CA ILE A 17 10.16 12.24 -31.46
C ILE A 17 8.77 11.95 -32.04
N ASP A 18 8.72 11.41 -33.26
CA ASP A 18 7.46 11.09 -33.92
C ASP A 18 6.61 10.08 -33.12
N GLU A 19 5.35 10.41 -32.85
CA GLU A 19 4.37 9.43 -32.37
C GLU A 19 4.03 8.45 -33.50
N LYS A 20 4.30 7.16 -33.28
CA LYS A 20 4.00 6.09 -34.25
C LYS A 20 3.09 5.04 -33.63
N PRO A 21 2.14 4.48 -34.41
CA PRO A 21 1.35 3.36 -33.94
C PRO A 21 2.24 2.13 -33.72
N PHE A 22 1.93 1.37 -32.68
CA PHE A 22 2.52 0.07 -32.42
C PHE A 22 1.43 -0.89 -31.92
N THR A 23 1.69 -2.18 -32.13
CA THR A 23 0.91 -3.27 -31.57
C THR A 23 1.86 -4.25 -30.91
N GLN A 24 1.50 -4.70 -29.71
CA GLN A 24 2.18 -5.76 -28.97
C GLN A 24 1.15 -6.80 -28.56
N ALA A 25 1.53 -8.07 -28.67
CA ALA A 25 0.76 -9.16 -28.09
C ALA A 25 1.71 -10.15 -27.41
N THR A 26 1.36 -10.58 -26.20
CA THR A 26 2.09 -11.61 -25.46
C THR A 26 1.12 -12.69 -25.01
N ILE A 27 1.62 -13.92 -24.93
CA ILE A 27 0.86 -15.06 -24.43
C ILE A 27 1.79 -15.98 -23.65
N SER A 28 1.33 -16.42 -22.49
CA SER A 28 1.97 -17.44 -21.68
C SER A 28 0.99 -18.57 -21.36
N TYR A 29 1.48 -19.81 -21.49
CA TYR A 29 0.69 -21.02 -21.33
C TYR A 29 1.48 -22.06 -20.55
N GLY A 30 1.00 -22.38 -19.34
CA GLY A 30 1.45 -23.53 -18.56
C GLY A 30 0.95 -24.81 -19.21
N ALA A 31 1.76 -25.40 -20.09
CA ALA A 31 1.38 -26.58 -20.87
C ALA A 31 1.44 -27.87 -20.06
N LEU A 32 2.37 -27.95 -19.11
CA LEU A 32 2.56 -29.08 -18.20
C LEU A 32 2.52 -28.58 -16.75
N SER A 33 2.49 -29.48 -15.77
CA SER A 33 2.51 -29.13 -14.35
C SER A 33 3.73 -28.31 -13.93
N ASN A 34 4.81 -28.35 -14.71
CA ASN A 34 6.07 -27.69 -14.41
C ASN A 34 6.70 -26.93 -15.61
N THR A 35 6.04 -26.87 -16.77
CA THR A 35 6.56 -26.22 -17.98
C THR A 35 5.62 -25.13 -18.47
N THR A 36 6.15 -23.93 -18.67
CA THR A 36 5.44 -22.78 -19.21
C THR A 36 6.10 -22.33 -20.50
N PHE A 37 5.34 -22.29 -21.59
CA PHE A 37 5.77 -21.65 -22.83
C PHE A 37 5.27 -20.22 -22.85
N TYR A 38 6.07 -19.30 -23.37
CA TYR A 38 5.65 -17.93 -23.59
C TYR A 38 6.22 -17.38 -24.89
N THR A 39 5.44 -16.54 -25.55
CA THR A 39 5.83 -15.89 -26.79
C THR A 39 5.25 -14.49 -26.85
N GLY A 40 5.85 -13.64 -27.66
CA GLY A 40 5.36 -12.29 -27.86
C GLY A 40 5.77 -11.73 -29.20
N ILE A 41 4.94 -10.82 -29.71
CA ILE A 41 5.19 -10.06 -30.92
C ILE A 41 5.11 -8.57 -30.60
N GLN A 42 5.96 -7.79 -31.25
CA GLN A 42 5.87 -6.33 -31.31
C GLN A 42 5.98 -5.91 -32.76
N ALA A 43 5.08 -5.04 -33.22
CA ALA A 43 5.06 -4.55 -34.59
C ALA A 43 4.77 -3.05 -34.61
N ALA A 44 5.58 -2.33 -35.38
CA ALA A 44 5.43 -0.93 -35.73
C ALA A 44 6.02 -0.71 -37.13
N SER A 45 5.81 0.48 -37.72
CA SER A 45 6.24 0.80 -39.09
C SER A 45 7.72 0.51 -39.37
N ASN A 46 8.60 0.81 -38.41
CA ASN A 46 10.06 0.67 -38.55
C ASN A 46 10.67 -0.39 -37.61
N TYR A 47 9.85 -1.19 -36.95
CA TYR A 47 10.30 -2.16 -35.95
C TYR A 47 9.39 -3.39 -35.88
N GLN A 48 9.97 -4.57 -35.93
CA GLN A 48 9.27 -5.84 -35.76
C GLN A 48 10.10 -6.73 -34.86
N ALA A 49 9.48 -7.37 -33.87
CA ALA A 49 10.15 -8.34 -33.02
C ALA A 49 9.26 -9.54 -32.71
N LEU A 50 9.92 -10.70 -32.60
CA LEU A 50 9.30 -11.97 -32.24
C LEU A 50 10.13 -12.61 -31.12
N ALA A 51 9.47 -12.97 -30.03
CA ALA A 51 10.08 -13.62 -28.89
C ALA A 51 9.50 -15.01 -28.67
N PHE A 52 10.35 -15.97 -28.30
CA PHE A 52 9.95 -17.30 -27.88
C PHE A 52 10.74 -17.69 -26.63
N GLY A 53 10.06 -18.28 -25.65
CA GLY A 53 10.67 -18.68 -24.40
C GLY A 53 9.98 -19.87 -23.75
N VAL A 54 10.76 -20.54 -22.90
CA VAL A 54 10.33 -21.66 -22.08
C VAL A 54 10.80 -21.44 -20.65
N GLY A 55 9.93 -21.76 -19.69
CA GLY A 55 10.21 -21.80 -18.27
C GLY A 55 9.95 -23.20 -17.74
N GLN A 56 10.87 -23.71 -16.94
CA GLN A 56 10.80 -25.01 -16.31
C GLN A 56 10.96 -24.86 -14.80
N ASN A 57 9.97 -25.33 -14.05
CA ASN A 57 10.11 -25.57 -12.62
C ASN A 57 10.78 -26.95 -12.44
N LEU A 58 11.99 -26.94 -11.88
CA LEU A 58 12.82 -28.11 -11.61
C LEU A 58 12.65 -28.59 -10.15
N GLY A 59 11.66 -28.07 -9.42
CA GLY A 59 11.36 -28.47 -8.04
C GLY A 59 12.49 -28.06 -7.08
N ASP A 60 13.16 -29.06 -6.50
CA ASP A 60 14.20 -28.85 -5.49
C ASP A 60 15.44 -28.13 -6.05
N ILE A 61 15.65 -28.16 -7.37
CA ILE A 61 16.76 -27.43 -8.01
C ILE A 61 16.38 -25.98 -8.32
N GLY A 62 15.08 -25.62 -8.37
CA GLY A 62 14.61 -24.25 -8.60
C GLY A 62 13.85 -24.08 -9.89
N ALA A 63 13.76 -22.85 -10.40
CA ALA A 63 13.09 -22.54 -11.65
C ALA A 63 14.08 -21.90 -12.63
N LEU A 64 14.10 -22.40 -13.87
CA LEU A 64 14.92 -21.89 -14.96
C LEU A 64 14.02 -21.42 -16.09
N SER A 65 14.33 -20.29 -16.71
CA SER A 65 13.70 -19.88 -17.97
C SER A 65 14.74 -19.38 -18.96
N ALA A 66 14.50 -19.66 -20.23
CA ALA A 66 15.30 -19.16 -21.33
C ALA A 66 14.39 -18.62 -22.44
N ASP A 67 14.75 -17.47 -23.01
CA ASP A 67 14.05 -16.87 -24.13
C ASP A 67 15.00 -16.23 -25.15
N VAL A 68 14.56 -16.22 -26.40
CA VAL A 68 15.21 -15.53 -27.52
C VAL A 68 14.23 -14.56 -28.14
N THR A 69 14.71 -13.35 -28.43
CA THR A 69 13.96 -12.33 -29.19
C THR A 69 14.74 -11.98 -30.43
N GLU A 70 14.15 -12.20 -31.61
CA GLU A 70 14.63 -11.67 -32.88
C GLU A 70 13.96 -10.32 -33.14
N ALA A 71 14.74 -9.31 -33.55
CA ALA A 71 14.24 -7.99 -33.86
C ALA A 71 14.78 -7.50 -35.21
N TRP A 72 13.88 -7.01 -36.06
CA TRP A 72 14.17 -6.33 -37.32
C TRP A 72 13.86 -4.85 -37.17
N SER A 73 14.88 -4.02 -37.37
CA SER A 73 14.86 -2.61 -36.98
C SER A 73 15.32 -1.72 -38.13
N LYS A 74 14.68 -0.57 -38.30
CA LYS A 74 15.13 0.51 -39.20
C LYS A 74 15.21 1.79 -38.39
N LYS A 75 16.41 2.18 -37.95
CA LYS A 75 16.64 3.48 -37.31
C LYS A 75 16.59 4.59 -38.36
N LYS A 76 16.28 5.82 -37.95
CA LYS A 76 16.33 7.01 -38.81
C LYS A 76 17.74 7.16 -39.39
N ASP A 77 17.83 7.42 -40.68
CA ASP A 77 19.09 7.64 -41.42
C ASP A 77 20.14 6.51 -41.31
N ALA A 78 19.73 5.30 -40.93
CA ALA A 78 20.60 4.12 -40.84
C ALA A 78 20.02 2.93 -41.62
N ASP A 79 20.84 1.95 -41.96
CA ASP A 79 20.39 0.74 -42.65
C ASP A 79 19.49 -0.15 -41.78
N LYS A 80 18.72 -1.02 -42.45
CA LYS A 80 17.90 -2.01 -41.74
C LYS A 80 18.83 -3.03 -41.07
N THR A 81 18.63 -3.29 -39.79
CA THR A 81 19.39 -4.25 -39.01
C THR A 81 18.51 -5.40 -38.53
N SER A 82 19.14 -6.55 -38.30
CA SER A 82 18.54 -7.72 -37.64
C SER A 82 19.42 -8.07 -36.45
N GLY A 83 18.82 -8.51 -35.36
CA GLY A 83 19.59 -8.99 -34.22
C GLY A 83 18.78 -9.80 -33.25
N GLN A 84 19.51 -10.54 -32.42
CA GLN A 84 18.98 -11.44 -31.41
C GLN A 84 19.34 -10.99 -30.01
N SER A 85 18.42 -11.21 -29.08
CA SER A 85 18.66 -11.09 -27.64
C SER A 85 18.28 -12.40 -26.97
N TRP A 86 19.26 -13.05 -26.34
CA TRP A 86 19.11 -14.27 -25.57
C TRP A 86 19.09 -13.92 -24.09
N ARG A 87 18.14 -14.47 -23.34
CA ARG A 87 18.01 -14.26 -21.89
C ARG A 87 17.83 -15.59 -21.18
N ILE A 88 18.58 -15.78 -20.11
CA ILE A 88 18.45 -16.90 -19.18
C ILE A 88 18.18 -16.33 -17.79
N ARG A 89 17.22 -16.89 -17.05
CA ARG A 89 16.89 -16.52 -15.68
C ARG A 89 16.73 -17.75 -14.82
N TYR A 90 17.32 -17.71 -13.64
CA TYR A 90 17.22 -18.72 -12.61
C TYR A 90 16.73 -18.10 -11.30
N GLY A 91 15.88 -18.82 -10.57
CA GLY A 91 15.44 -18.45 -9.24
C GLY A 91 15.25 -19.69 -8.36
N LYS A 92 15.62 -19.58 -7.09
CA LYS A 92 15.46 -20.67 -6.12
C LYS A 92 15.34 -20.12 -4.71
N ASN A 93 14.36 -20.64 -3.98
CA ASN A 93 14.28 -20.50 -2.53
C ASN A 93 14.67 -21.85 -1.89
N ILE A 94 15.74 -21.86 -1.11
CA ILE A 94 16.26 -23.00 -0.34
C ILE A 94 15.94 -22.72 1.13
N ILE A 95 14.88 -23.35 1.64
CA ILE A 95 14.38 -23.08 2.99
C ILE A 95 15.35 -23.68 4.03
N GLU A 96 15.96 -24.83 3.73
CA GLU A 96 16.84 -25.59 4.62
C GLU A 96 18.08 -24.80 5.02
N THR A 97 18.67 -24.07 4.07
CA THR A 97 19.82 -23.21 4.31
C THR A 97 19.42 -21.76 4.55
N GLY A 98 18.16 -21.38 4.33
CA GLY A 98 17.69 -19.99 4.37
C GLY A 98 18.19 -19.13 3.20
N THR A 99 18.62 -19.74 2.09
CA THR A 99 19.13 -19.05 0.90
C THR A 99 18.00 -18.77 -0.09
N ASN A 100 17.80 -17.51 -0.46
CA ASN A 100 16.84 -17.08 -1.45
C ASN A 100 17.53 -16.34 -2.60
N ILE A 101 17.60 -17.00 -3.76
CA ILE A 101 18.06 -16.45 -5.03
C ILE A 101 16.83 -15.96 -5.79
N THR A 102 16.50 -14.68 -5.65
CA THR A 102 15.31 -14.10 -6.29
C THR A 102 15.46 -14.07 -7.80
N VAL A 103 16.58 -13.57 -8.30
CA VAL A 103 16.90 -13.53 -9.74
C VAL A 103 18.42 -13.66 -9.92
N ALA A 104 18.83 -14.67 -10.68
CA ALA A 104 20.12 -14.72 -11.36
C ALA A 104 19.83 -14.75 -12.86
N GLY A 105 20.07 -13.64 -13.54
CA GLY A 105 19.73 -13.45 -14.94
C GLY A 105 20.93 -13.02 -15.77
N TYR A 106 21.07 -13.61 -16.95
CA TYR A 106 22.04 -13.18 -17.96
C TYR A 106 21.33 -12.91 -19.27
N ARG A 107 21.63 -11.76 -19.88
CA ARG A 107 21.14 -11.38 -21.19
C ARG A 107 22.32 -11.04 -22.10
N TYR A 108 22.32 -11.63 -23.28
CA TYR A 108 23.25 -11.32 -24.35
C TYR A 108 22.47 -10.80 -25.56
N SER A 109 22.83 -9.63 -26.10
CA SER A 109 22.25 -9.11 -27.34
C SER A 109 23.34 -8.90 -28.38
N THR A 110 23.09 -9.36 -29.60
CA THR A 110 23.95 -9.10 -30.77
C THR A 110 24.00 -7.60 -31.08
N SER A 111 25.05 -7.12 -31.74
CA SER A 111 25.20 -5.69 -32.09
C SER A 111 24.06 -5.14 -32.96
N GLY A 112 23.40 -5.98 -33.76
CA GLY A 112 22.25 -5.59 -34.58
C GLY A 112 20.91 -5.54 -33.84
N PHE A 113 20.86 -5.98 -32.58
CA PHE A 113 19.64 -6.02 -31.78
C PHE A 113 19.30 -4.63 -31.26
N ASN A 114 18.05 -4.21 -31.46
CA ASN A 114 17.52 -2.95 -30.96
C ASN A 114 16.15 -3.21 -30.33
N THR A 115 15.76 -2.39 -29.36
CA THR A 115 14.39 -2.39 -28.83
C THR A 115 13.48 -1.45 -29.62
N LEU A 116 12.16 -1.56 -29.44
CA LEU A 116 11.20 -0.61 -30.02
C LEU A 116 11.56 0.84 -29.66
N THR A 117 11.90 1.08 -28.39
CA THR A 117 12.33 2.40 -27.88
C THR A 117 13.59 2.90 -28.57
N ASP A 118 14.60 2.04 -28.78
CA ASP A 118 15.84 2.42 -29.48
C ASP A 118 15.58 2.90 -30.91
N VAL A 119 14.62 2.25 -31.60
CA VAL A 119 14.24 2.60 -32.95
C VAL A 119 13.39 3.87 -32.97
N MET A 120 12.33 3.94 -32.17
CA MET A 120 11.43 5.09 -32.17
C MET A 120 12.13 6.37 -31.76
N ASN A 121 13.00 6.32 -30.74
CA ASN A 121 13.75 7.49 -30.29
C ASN A 121 14.79 7.97 -31.31
N SER A 122 15.20 7.12 -32.27
CA SER A 122 16.06 7.56 -33.37
C SER A 122 15.34 8.50 -34.33
N TYR A 123 14.00 8.45 -34.41
CA TYR A 123 13.17 9.37 -35.21
C TYR A 123 12.95 10.73 -34.51
N ASN A 124 14.03 11.30 -33.99
CA ASN A 124 14.05 12.63 -33.39
C ASN A 124 14.36 13.70 -34.47
N ASN A 125 13.67 14.83 -34.45
CA ASN A 125 13.85 15.94 -35.39
C ASN A 125 14.86 17.01 -34.93
N ARG A 126 15.46 16.85 -33.75
CA ARG A 126 16.48 17.76 -33.21
C ARG A 126 17.87 17.51 -33.80
N TYR A 127 18.60 18.59 -34.09
CA TYR A 127 20.00 18.54 -34.52
C TYR A 127 20.86 17.91 -33.39
N GLY A 128 21.52 16.78 -33.67
CA GLY A 128 22.36 16.06 -32.71
C GLY A 128 22.05 14.57 -32.52
N GLY A 129 20.87 14.09 -32.94
CA GLY A 129 20.51 12.67 -32.98
C GLY A 129 20.43 11.96 -31.63
N TYR A 130 19.59 10.93 -31.52
CA TYR A 130 19.57 10.02 -30.36
C TYR A 130 20.59 8.89 -30.57
N THR A 131 21.68 8.89 -29.80
CA THR A 131 22.62 7.76 -29.78
C THR A 131 22.11 6.68 -28.84
N SER A 132 21.33 5.75 -29.39
CA SER A 132 20.98 4.50 -28.70
C SER A 132 22.26 3.72 -28.40
N HIS A 133 22.48 3.37 -27.14
CA HIS A 133 23.62 2.55 -26.74
C HIS A 133 23.16 1.09 -26.69
N SER A 134 23.65 0.27 -27.62
CA SER A 134 23.26 -1.14 -27.68
C SER A 134 23.93 -1.94 -26.55
N ILE A 135 23.11 -2.45 -25.63
CA ILE A 135 23.57 -3.33 -24.54
C ILE A 135 24.00 -4.67 -25.14
N ARG A 136 25.25 -5.03 -24.91
CA ARG A 136 25.83 -6.32 -25.29
C ARG A 136 25.51 -7.39 -24.25
N ASN A 137 25.93 -7.17 -23.01
CA ASN A 137 25.77 -8.10 -21.91
C ASN A 137 25.03 -7.41 -20.77
N ARG A 138 24.12 -8.12 -20.11
CA ARG A 138 23.55 -7.70 -18.83
C ARG A 138 23.42 -8.88 -17.89
N THR A 139 24.09 -8.80 -16.75
CA THR A 139 23.97 -9.75 -15.66
C THR A 139 23.24 -9.09 -14.50
N ASN A 140 22.19 -9.72 -13.97
CA ASN A 140 21.51 -9.27 -12.75
C ASN A 140 21.57 -10.41 -11.72
N ILE A 141 21.99 -10.10 -10.50
CA ILE A 141 22.06 -11.07 -9.40
C ILE A 141 21.38 -10.46 -8.19
N THR A 142 20.54 -11.24 -7.51
CA THR A 142 19.94 -10.88 -6.22
C THR A 142 19.82 -12.13 -5.37
N VAL A 143 20.58 -12.17 -4.28
CA VAL A 143 20.67 -13.27 -3.33
C VAL A 143 20.49 -12.71 -1.93
N SER A 144 19.62 -13.34 -1.15
CA SER A 144 19.54 -13.13 0.30
C SER A 144 19.78 -14.45 1.02
N GLN A 145 20.49 -14.40 2.13
CA GLN A 145 20.90 -15.55 2.92
C GLN A 145 20.55 -15.27 4.38
N SER A 146 19.56 -15.98 4.92
CA SER A 146 19.35 -16.00 6.36
C SER A 146 20.46 -16.82 7.03
N LEU A 147 21.09 -16.29 8.07
CA LEU A 147 22.17 -16.99 8.79
C LEU A 147 21.63 -17.83 9.96
N GLY A 148 20.31 -18.01 10.07
CA GLY A 148 19.65 -18.74 11.14
C GLY A 148 19.21 -17.85 12.31
N SER A 149 18.68 -18.47 13.37
CA SER A 149 18.07 -17.78 14.50
C SER A 149 19.09 -16.91 15.26
N GLY A 150 18.96 -15.60 15.13
CA GLY A 150 19.75 -14.60 15.87
C GLY A 150 21.04 -14.12 15.19
N LEU A 151 21.45 -14.71 14.07
CA LEU A 151 22.64 -14.30 13.31
C LEU A 151 22.34 -13.32 12.17
N GLY A 152 21.07 -12.97 11.96
CA GLY A 152 20.68 -11.99 10.95
C GLY A 152 20.62 -12.54 9.51
N SER A 153 20.83 -11.66 8.54
CA SER A 153 20.75 -11.96 7.12
C SER A 153 21.79 -11.18 6.31
N LEU A 154 22.37 -11.85 5.31
CA LEU A 154 23.23 -11.26 4.30
C LEU A 154 22.44 -11.09 3.00
N SER A 155 22.64 -9.97 2.32
CA SER A 155 22.03 -9.66 1.03
C SER A 155 23.11 -9.21 0.06
N VAL A 156 23.02 -9.71 -1.18
CA VAL A 156 23.91 -9.34 -2.27
C VAL A 156 23.04 -9.06 -3.49
N SER A 157 23.19 -7.89 -4.09
CA SER A 157 22.54 -7.55 -5.35
C SER A 157 23.51 -6.85 -6.28
N GLY A 158 23.42 -7.10 -7.57
CA GLY A 158 24.30 -6.44 -8.53
C GLY A 158 23.79 -6.50 -9.95
N ILE A 159 24.17 -5.49 -10.73
CA ILE A 159 23.91 -5.38 -12.16
C ILE A 159 25.21 -5.01 -12.87
N PHE A 160 25.54 -5.77 -13.92
CA PHE A 160 26.75 -5.57 -14.72
C PHE A 160 26.34 -5.48 -16.18
N GLU A 161 26.66 -4.36 -16.83
CA GLU A 161 26.27 -4.08 -18.21
C GLU A 161 27.46 -3.67 -19.07
N ASP A 162 27.61 -4.38 -20.19
CA ASP A 162 28.56 -4.06 -21.25
C ASP A 162 27.82 -3.56 -22.48
N TYR A 163 28.40 -2.62 -23.23
CA TYR A 163 27.79 -2.03 -24.43
C TYR A 163 28.70 -2.17 -25.66
N TRP A 164 28.12 -2.35 -26.84
CA TRP A 164 28.89 -2.47 -28.09
C TRP A 164 29.55 -1.15 -28.52
N ASP A 165 28.76 -0.08 -28.55
CA ASP A 165 29.11 1.13 -29.30
C ASP A 165 29.94 2.16 -28.50
N SER A 166 30.32 1.85 -27.26
CA SER A 166 30.94 2.84 -26.35
C SER A 166 32.05 2.31 -25.46
N ASN A 167 32.47 1.04 -25.65
CA ASN A 167 33.29 0.29 -24.68
C ASN A 167 32.71 0.42 -23.23
N ARG A 168 31.43 0.80 -23.12
CA ARG A 168 30.54 0.98 -21.97
C ARG A 168 30.69 -0.07 -20.88
N HIS A 169 31.10 0.26 -19.66
CA HIS A 169 30.97 -0.68 -18.53
C HIS A 169 30.24 0.05 -17.41
N ASN A 170 29.03 -0.39 -17.11
CA ASN A 170 28.24 0.09 -15.99
C ASN A 170 28.05 -1.06 -15.02
N ASN A 171 28.60 -0.93 -13.82
CA ASN A 171 28.58 -1.99 -12.82
C ASN A 171 28.00 -1.41 -11.53
N SER A 172 27.11 -2.13 -10.88
CA SER A 172 26.79 -1.87 -9.49
C SER A 172 26.68 -3.15 -8.69
N LEU A 173 27.15 -3.09 -7.45
CA LEU A 173 27.17 -4.20 -6.52
C LEU A 173 26.85 -3.66 -5.13
N ASN A 174 25.84 -4.22 -4.49
CA ASN A 174 25.44 -3.91 -3.13
C ASN A 174 25.54 -5.19 -2.30
N VAL A 175 26.25 -5.10 -1.17
CA VAL A 175 26.36 -6.16 -0.17
C VAL A 175 25.90 -5.57 1.15
N GLY A 176 24.92 -6.19 1.79
CA GLY A 176 24.33 -5.69 3.03
C GLY A 176 24.14 -6.80 4.05
N TYR A 177 24.60 -6.58 5.27
CA TYR A 177 24.38 -7.47 6.41
C TYR A 177 23.46 -6.78 7.40
N ASN A 178 22.32 -7.42 7.70
CA ASN A 178 21.35 -6.96 8.69
C ASN A 178 21.34 -7.95 9.84
N GLY A 179 21.58 -7.48 11.06
CA GLY A 179 21.56 -8.30 12.25
C GLY A 179 20.82 -7.62 13.39
N GLY A 180 20.48 -8.41 14.40
CA GLY A 180 19.87 -7.92 15.62
C GLY A 180 20.53 -8.55 16.83
N PHE A 181 20.79 -7.76 17.86
CA PHE A 181 21.23 -8.25 19.16
C PHE A 181 20.29 -7.74 20.25
N ARG A 182 19.56 -8.67 20.89
CA ARG A 182 18.52 -8.37 21.88
C ARG A 182 17.47 -7.41 21.31
N ARG A 183 17.49 -6.15 21.74
CA ARG A 183 16.56 -5.10 21.32
C ARG A 183 17.15 -4.20 20.23
N PHE A 184 18.43 -4.32 19.92
CA PHE A 184 19.12 -3.45 18.96
C PHE A 184 19.16 -4.09 17.58
N ASN A 185 18.91 -3.30 16.54
CA ASN A 185 19.10 -3.71 15.16
C ASN A 185 20.32 -2.98 14.59
N TYR A 186 21.09 -3.64 13.76
CA TYR A 186 22.22 -3.02 13.08
C TYR A 186 22.32 -3.49 11.63
N TYR A 187 22.80 -2.59 10.78
CA TYR A 187 23.03 -2.81 9.37
C TYR A 187 24.44 -2.38 9.01
N ALA A 188 25.15 -3.20 8.24
CA ALA A 188 26.42 -2.86 7.62
C ALA A 188 26.32 -3.14 6.13
N GLY A 189 26.59 -2.14 5.30
CA GLY A 189 26.45 -2.21 3.85
C GLY A 189 27.68 -1.69 3.13
N TYR A 190 27.91 -2.25 1.95
CA TYR A 190 28.87 -1.79 0.97
C TYR A 190 28.19 -1.70 -0.39
N SER A 191 28.25 -0.54 -1.02
CA SER A 191 27.80 -0.29 -2.38
C SER A 191 29.00 0.12 -3.23
N TYR A 192 29.12 -0.51 -4.39
CA TYR A 192 30.02 -0.12 -5.46
C TYR A 192 29.18 0.26 -6.67
N SER A 193 29.46 1.41 -7.27
CA SER A 193 28.89 1.79 -8.55
C SER A 193 29.96 2.40 -9.45
N ARG A 194 30.06 1.88 -10.67
CA ARG A 194 30.87 2.44 -11.73
C ARG A 194 29.97 2.98 -12.82
N TYR A 195 30.12 4.26 -13.10
CA TYR A 195 29.47 4.91 -14.23
C TYR A 195 30.53 5.37 -15.21
N SER A 196 30.42 4.92 -16.46
CA SER A 196 31.31 5.40 -17.53
C SER A 196 30.54 6.18 -18.57
N TRP A 197 31.10 7.33 -18.97
CA TRP A 197 30.51 8.20 -19.98
C TRP A 197 31.61 8.73 -20.90
N SER A 198 31.22 9.10 -22.11
CA SER A 198 32.12 9.70 -23.09
C SER A 198 31.67 11.11 -23.35
N ASN A 199 32.60 12.06 -23.20
CA ASN A 199 32.38 13.43 -23.69
C ASN A 199 32.95 13.54 -25.11
N ASN A 200 32.33 14.37 -25.96
CA ASN A 200 32.68 14.50 -27.38
C ASN A 200 34.17 14.82 -27.58
N GLY A 201 34.96 13.81 -27.98
CA GLY A 201 36.35 13.95 -28.39
C GLY A 201 37.38 13.73 -27.29
N SER A 202 37.92 12.51 -27.23
CA SER A 202 39.31 12.16 -26.86
C SER A 202 39.72 11.77 -25.43
N SER A 203 38.86 11.79 -24.41
CA SER A 203 39.12 10.98 -23.20
C SER A 203 37.84 10.51 -22.54
N ARG A 204 37.85 9.24 -22.12
CA ARG A 204 36.71 8.60 -21.48
C ARG A 204 36.86 8.68 -19.98
N THR A 205 35.86 9.23 -19.32
CA THR A 205 35.82 9.34 -17.86
C THR A 205 35.01 8.18 -17.30
N ALA A 206 35.59 7.47 -16.35
CA ALA A 206 34.87 6.53 -15.51
C ALA A 206 35.02 7.01 -14.07
N GLU A 207 33.91 7.02 -13.36
CA GLU A 207 33.86 7.33 -11.95
C GLU A 207 33.46 6.06 -11.20
N ASP A 208 34.28 5.71 -10.22
CA ASP A 208 34.08 4.56 -9.34
C ASP A 208 33.70 5.12 -7.98
N ASP A 209 32.47 4.87 -7.56
CA ASP A 209 31.95 5.26 -6.27
C ASP A 209 31.88 4.04 -5.35
N HIS A 210 32.47 4.19 -4.18
CA HIS A 210 32.43 3.19 -3.12
C HIS A 210 31.76 3.80 -1.88
N VAL A 211 30.71 3.17 -1.39
CA VAL A 211 29.95 3.65 -0.23
C VAL A 211 29.88 2.57 0.83
N PHE A 212 30.40 2.84 2.01
CA PHE A 212 30.22 2.00 3.19
C PHE A 212 29.20 2.66 4.12
N THR A 213 28.19 1.92 4.54
CA THR A 213 27.17 2.41 5.47
C THR A 213 27.14 1.50 6.69
N PHE A 214 27.17 2.09 7.88
CA PHE A 214 26.85 1.39 9.11
C PHE A 214 25.74 2.13 9.83
N ASN A 215 24.75 1.38 10.30
CA ASN A 215 23.58 1.90 10.96
C ASN A 215 23.25 1.04 12.17
N ILE A 216 22.90 1.69 13.29
CA ILE A 216 22.41 1.02 14.49
C ILE A 216 21.15 1.73 14.96
N THR A 217 20.10 0.95 15.22
CA THR A 217 18.81 1.41 15.74
C THR A 217 18.55 0.78 17.10
N VAL A 218 18.24 1.65 18.06
CA VAL A 218 18.01 1.32 19.46
C VAL A 218 16.60 1.76 19.85
N PRO A 219 15.66 0.83 20.11
CA PRO A 219 14.36 1.20 20.65
C PRO A 219 14.53 1.74 22.06
N LEU A 220 13.93 2.90 22.33
CA LEU A 220 13.93 3.57 23.63
C LEU A 220 12.61 3.34 24.37
N SER A 221 11.85 2.31 24.00
CA SER A 221 10.47 2.09 24.47
C SER A 221 10.30 1.97 25.98
N ASP A 222 11.36 1.61 26.72
CA ASP A 222 11.35 1.60 28.19
C ASP A 222 11.37 3.00 28.83
N TRP A 223 11.89 4.01 28.11
CA TRP A 223 12.04 5.39 28.59
C TRP A 223 11.05 6.33 27.90
N LEU A 224 10.87 6.16 26.60
CA LEU A 224 9.93 6.90 25.79
C LEU A 224 9.19 5.91 24.87
N PRO A 225 7.90 5.62 25.17
CA PRO A 225 7.11 4.68 24.38
C PRO A 225 7.15 5.02 22.90
N LYS A 226 7.16 3.98 22.05
CA LYS A 226 7.12 4.10 20.58
C LYS A 226 8.23 4.97 19.96
N THR A 227 9.33 5.19 20.68
CA THR A 227 10.50 5.95 20.20
C THR A 227 11.71 5.05 19.99
N TYR A 228 12.54 5.37 19.00
CA TYR A 228 13.82 4.74 18.75
C TYR A 228 14.89 5.79 18.39
N ALA A 229 16.13 5.53 18.82
CA ALA A 229 17.32 6.26 18.44
C ALA A 229 18.05 5.55 17.31
N THR A 230 18.60 6.29 16.36
CA THR A 230 19.38 5.74 15.26
C THR A 230 20.70 6.49 15.14
N TYR A 231 21.80 5.75 15.02
CA TYR A 231 23.08 6.30 14.61
C TYR A 231 23.44 5.73 13.24
N ASN A 232 23.84 6.59 12.32
CA ASN A 232 24.25 6.22 10.98
C ASN A 232 25.60 6.87 10.66
N VAL A 233 26.47 6.11 10.01
CA VAL A 233 27.69 6.60 9.38
C VAL A 233 27.73 6.07 7.96
N THR A 234 27.94 6.97 7.01
CA THR A 234 28.14 6.65 5.60
C THR A 234 29.46 7.26 5.15
N ASN A 235 30.35 6.44 4.61
CA ASN A 235 31.62 6.88 4.02
C ASN A 235 31.57 6.63 2.51
N SER A 236 31.73 7.68 1.72
CA SER A 236 31.79 7.62 0.27
C SER A 236 33.21 7.92 -0.24
N SER A 237 33.67 7.22 -1.27
CA SER A 237 34.96 7.42 -1.94
C SER A 237 34.75 7.55 -3.45
N PRO A 238 35.21 8.64 -4.11
CA PRO A 238 36.00 9.76 -3.58
C PRO A 238 35.12 10.88 -2.95
N GLY A 239 34.52 10.63 -1.79
CA GLY A 239 33.50 11.51 -1.19
C GLY A 239 33.76 11.90 0.27
N SER A 240 32.66 12.03 1.01
CA SER A 240 32.58 12.46 2.40
C SER A 240 32.35 11.30 3.36
N THR A 241 32.67 11.54 4.63
CA THR A 241 32.14 10.76 5.75
C THR A 241 31.04 11.57 6.41
N ASP A 242 29.83 11.08 6.31
CA ASP A 242 28.62 11.68 6.86
C ASP A 242 28.14 10.84 8.03
N GLN A 243 27.87 11.48 9.16
CA GLN A 243 27.39 10.81 10.37
C GLN A 243 26.20 11.56 10.91
N TYR A 244 25.19 10.85 11.40
CA TYR A 244 24.10 11.48 12.12
C TYR A 244 23.55 10.61 13.24
N VAL A 245 22.99 11.29 14.24
CA VAL A 245 22.17 10.70 15.29
C VAL A 245 20.75 11.23 15.08
N SER A 246 19.76 10.36 15.13
CA SER A 246 18.36 10.73 15.06
C SER A 246 17.53 10.09 16.17
N LEU A 247 16.49 10.78 16.60
CA LEU A 247 15.41 10.30 17.44
C LEU A 247 14.13 10.36 16.62
N SER A 248 13.39 9.27 16.58
CA SER A 248 12.11 9.21 15.85
C SER A 248 11.14 8.27 16.52
N GLY A 249 9.85 8.49 16.27
CA GLY A 249 8.79 7.66 16.81
C GLY A 249 7.41 8.10 16.34
N THR A 250 6.39 7.50 16.92
CA THR A 250 4.99 7.91 16.77
C THR A 250 4.48 8.56 18.06
N ALA A 251 3.53 9.48 17.92
CA ALA A 251 2.89 10.21 19.01
C ALA A 251 1.41 10.48 18.69
N LEU A 252 0.69 11.05 19.66
CA LEU A 252 -0.76 11.26 19.67
C LEU A 252 -1.57 9.96 19.76
N GLU A 253 -2.88 10.11 19.91
CA GLU A 253 -3.80 8.98 19.90
C GLU A 253 -3.79 8.26 18.54
N ASN A 254 -3.87 6.93 18.56
CA ASN A 254 -3.82 6.06 17.38
C ASN A 254 -2.59 6.26 16.50
N ASP A 255 -1.46 6.71 17.08
CA ASP A 255 -0.19 6.92 16.38
C ASP A 255 -0.28 7.88 15.18
N LYS A 256 -1.21 8.85 15.24
CA LYS A 256 -1.48 9.80 14.15
C LYS A 256 -0.30 10.73 13.80
N LEU A 257 0.72 10.88 14.65
CA LEU A 257 1.87 11.74 14.37
C LEU A 257 3.17 10.95 14.31
N ASP A 258 3.76 10.84 13.13
CA ASP A 258 5.15 10.44 12.96
C ASP A 258 6.06 11.66 13.18
N TRP A 259 7.17 11.49 13.90
CA TRP A 259 8.15 12.56 14.09
C TRP A 259 9.58 12.05 14.02
N ASN A 260 10.49 12.92 13.58
CA ASN A 260 11.92 12.66 13.52
C ASN A 260 12.70 13.95 13.83
N VAL A 261 13.72 13.83 14.66
CA VAL A 261 14.70 14.89 14.94
C VAL A 261 16.07 14.29 14.71
N GLN A 262 16.91 14.94 13.91
CA GLN A 262 18.25 14.44 13.61
C GLN A 262 19.28 15.55 13.61
N GLN A 263 20.49 15.19 14.03
CA GLN A 263 21.66 16.04 14.00
C GLN A 263 22.83 15.22 13.47
N GLY A 264 23.54 15.77 12.49
CA GLY A 264 24.66 15.15 11.83
C GLY A 264 25.84 16.08 11.63
N TYR A 265 26.92 15.47 11.19
CA TYR A 265 28.18 16.10 10.84
C TYR A 265 28.79 15.38 9.64
N SER A 266 29.23 16.17 8.67
CA SER A 266 29.97 15.73 7.50
C SER A 266 31.38 16.31 7.54
N ASN A 267 32.38 15.52 7.17
CA ASN A 267 33.75 16.04 7.04
C ASN A 267 33.92 17.07 5.90
N ARG A 268 32.97 17.16 4.95
CA ARG A 268 32.99 18.16 3.87
C ARG A 268 31.92 19.25 4.04
N GLU A 269 30.75 18.91 4.60
CA GLU A 269 29.62 19.84 4.74
C GLU A 269 29.37 20.37 6.17
N ASP A 270 30.25 20.05 7.12
CA ASP A 270 30.14 20.39 8.55
C ASP A 270 28.80 19.92 9.18
N ALA A 271 28.27 20.66 10.16
CA ALA A 271 27.08 20.29 10.89
C ALA A 271 25.81 20.48 10.04
N SER A 272 24.94 19.47 10.08
CA SER A 272 23.62 19.49 9.47
C SER A 272 22.59 18.92 10.44
N GLY A 273 21.33 19.26 10.28
CA GLY A 273 20.29 18.76 11.17
C GLY A 273 18.91 19.10 10.67
N GLY A 274 17.91 18.49 11.27
CA GLY A 274 16.54 18.77 10.91
C GLY A 274 15.52 18.15 11.83
N VAL A 275 14.30 18.64 11.69
CA VAL A 275 13.09 18.11 12.31
C VAL A 275 12.07 17.87 11.22
N TYR A 276 11.37 16.76 11.31
CA TYR A 276 10.29 16.39 10.42
C TYR A 276 9.12 15.84 11.23
N GLY A 277 7.90 16.17 10.81
CA GLY A 277 6.67 15.66 11.36
C GLY A 277 5.66 15.37 10.27
N ASN A 278 4.91 14.28 10.42
CA ASN A 278 3.83 13.88 9.54
C ASN A 278 2.61 13.50 10.38
N TYR A 279 1.55 14.29 10.27
CA TYR A 279 0.27 14.02 10.91
C TYR A 279 -0.67 13.34 9.92
N ARG A 280 -1.10 12.11 10.21
CA ARG A 280 -2.06 11.33 9.43
C ARG A 280 -3.41 11.32 10.15
N GLY A 281 -4.33 12.15 9.67
CA GLY A 281 -5.71 12.21 10.17
C GLY A 281 -6.69 11.41 9.31
N SER A 282 -7.95 11.42 9.71
CA SER A 282 -9.04 10.77 8.96
C SER A 282 -9.31 11.45 7.61
N MET A 283 -9.09 12.77 7.52
CA MET A 283 -9.38 13.59 6.34
C MET A 283 -8.17 13.82 5.41
N GLY A 284 -7.02 13.21 5.71
CA GLY A 284 -5.78 13.44 4.97
C GLY A 284 -4.54 13.45 5.86
N SER A 285 -3.38 13.69 5.25
CA SER A 285 -2.10 13.87 5.93
C SER A 285 -1.52 15.25 5.69
N VAL A 286 -0.86 15.78 6.73
CA VAL A 286 -0.12 17.04 6.68
C VAL A 286 1.28 16.76 7.18
N ASN A 287 2.28 17.11 6.36
CA ASN A 287 3.68 16.93 6.71
C ASN A 287 4.42 18.26 6.68
N GLY A 288 5.41 18.38 7.54
CA GLY A 288 6.23 19.58 7.67
C GLY A 288 7.61 19.22 8.17
N GLY A 289 8.61 19.95 7.73
CA GLY A 289 9.97 19.78 8.18
C GLY A 289 10.81 21.02 7.98
N TYR A 290 11.89 21.06 8.74
CA TYR A 290 12.93 22.05 8.61
C TYR A 290 14.25 21.31 8.67
N SER A 291 15.13 21.59 7.72
CA SER A 291 16.50 21.08 7.72
C SER A 291 17.47 22.21 7.40
N TYR A 292 18.64 22.15 8.02
CA TYR A 292 19.72 23.06 7.74
C TYR A 292 21.00 22.29 7.43
N SER A 293 21.83 22.89 6.59
CA SER A 293 23.22 22.51 6.34
C SER A 293 24.09 23.77 6.34
N LYS A 294 25.40 23.62 6.16
CA LYS A 294 26.33 24.76 6.16
C LYS A 294 25.98 25.88 5.19
N HIS A 295 25.43 25.54 4.02
CA HIS A 295 25.16 26.51 2.94
C HIS A 295 23.68 26.67 2.60
N SER A 296 22.78 25.94 3.27
CA SER A 296 21.37 25.95 2.91
C SER A 296 20.46 25.71 4.11
N GLN A 297 19.26 26.28 4.03
CA GLN A 297 18.17 26.03 4.95
C GLN A 297 16.94 25.73 4.11
N LEU A 298 16.28 24.61 4.41
CA LEU A 298 15.10 24.17 3.68
C LEU A 298 13.95 24.00 4.66
N VAL A 299 12.80 24.55 4.28
CA VAL A 299 11.53 24.29 4.93
C VAL A 299 10.68 23.53 3.91
N ASN A 300 10.27 22.32 4.25
CA ASN A 300 9.36 21.52 3.43
C ASN A 300 8.01 21.41 4.14
N TYR A 301 6.93 21.62 3.39
CA TYR A 301 5.57 21.43 3.88
C TYR A 301 4.74 20.81 2.77
N GLY A 302 3.77 19.97 3.15
CA GLY A 302 2.92 19.26 2.22
C GLY A 302 1.60 18.87 2.88
N MET A 303 0.56 18.76 2.05
CA MET A 303 -0.72 18.19 2.45
C MET A 303 -1.18 17.25 1.35
N SER A 304 -1.70 16.10 1.72
CA SER A 304 -2.26 15.10 0.80
C SER A 304 -3.52 14.50 1.38
N GLY A 305 -4.43 14.08 0.52
CA GLY A 305 -5.74 13.57 0.92
C GLY A 305 -6.57 13.22 -0.30
N GLY A 306 -7.73 12.62 -0.05
CA GLY A 306 -8.70 12.25 -1.07
C GLY A 306 -10.06 12.89 -0.80
N ALA A 307 -10.83 13.10 -1.87
CA ALA A 307 -12.22 13.51 -1.80
C ALA A 307 -13.06 12.59 -2.66
N LEU A 308 -14.11 12.00 -2.08
CA LEU A 308 -15.06 11.16 -2.79
C LEU A 308 -16.39 11.89 -2.91
N VAL A 309 -16.82 12.13 -4.16
CA VAL A 309 -18.17 12.61 -4.46
C VAL A 309 -19.06 11.39 -4.71
N HIS A 310 -20.11 11.23 -3.90
CA HIS A 310 -21.06 10.13 -3.99
C HIS A 310 -22.50 10.62 -3.85
N ALA A 311 -23.47 9.71 -4.02
CA ALA A 311 -24.90 10.03 -3.99
C ALA A 311 -25.37 10.70 -2.67
N ASP A 312 -24.61 10.57 -1.59
CA ASP A 312 -24.94 11.11 -0.27
C ASP A 312 -24.08 12.34 0.11
N GLY A 313 -23.29 12.89 -0.83
CA GLY A 313 -22.50 14.11 -0.65
C GLY A 313 -21.02 13.95 -0.99
N ILE A 314 -20.18 14.71 -0.28
CA ILE A 314 -18.72 14.69 -0.44
C ILE A 314 -18.11 14.23 0.88
N THR A 315 -17.32 13.17 0.85
CA THR A 315 -16.54 12.70 2.00
C THR A 315 -15.07 12.94 1.73
N LEU A 316 -14.38 13.55 2.69
CA LEU A 316 -12.93 13.71 2.66
C LEU A 316 -12.28 12.55 3.39
N GLY A 317 -11.09 12.17 2.95
CA GLY A 317 -10.38 11.02 3.47
C GLY A 317 -8.88 11.12 3.22
N GLN A 318 -8.15 10.10 3.64
CA GLN A 318 -6.78 9.89 3.20
C GLN A 318 -6.72 9.65 1.68
N GLU A 319 -5.52 9.75 1.11
CA GLU A 319 -5.30 9.50 -0.32
C GLU A 319 -5.77 8.09 -0.69
N MET A 320 -6.65 8.01 -1.69
CA MET A 320 -7.31 6.78 -2.08
C MET A 320 -6.46 6.02 -3.08
N SER A 321 -6.35 4.70 -2.90
CA SER A 321 -5.81 3.81 -3.92
C SER A 321 -6.83 3.58 -5.05
N GLU A 322 -6.45 2.78 -6.04
CA GLU A 322 -7.32 2.41 -7.16
C GLU A 322 -8.65 1.81 -6.67
N THR A 323 -8.64 1.00 -5.62
CA THR A 323 -9.84 0.33 -5.08
C THR A 323 -10.03 0.69 -3.60
N SER A 324 -11.22 1.16 -3.24
CA SER A 324 -11.51 1.72 -1.91
C SER A 324 -12.93 1.39 -1.45
N VAL A 325 -13.22 1.65 -0.17
CA VAL A 325 -14.56 1.44 0.41
C VAL A 325 -15.08 2.75 0.99
N LEU A 326 -16.30 3.13 0.61
CA LEU A 326 -17.08 4.16 1.26
C LEU A 326 -17.86 3.54 2.42
N VAL A 327 -17.49 3.90 3.64
CA VAL A 327 -18.27 3.59 4.84
C VAL A 327 -19.44 4.56 4.91
N LYS A 328 -20.66 4.02 5.02
CA LYS A 328 -21.90 4.77 5.23
C LYS A 328 -22.50 4.30 6.55
N ALA A 329 -22.41 5.14 7.57
CA ALA A 329 -22.91 4.88 8.92
C ALA A 329 -23.68 6.14 9.42
N PRO A 330 -24.82 6.49 8.80
CA PRO A 330 -25.42 7.82 8.96
C PRO A 330 -25.64 8.21 10.42
N GLY A 331 -25.08 9.36 10.81
CA GLY A 331 -25.18 9.94 12.14
C GLY A 331 -24.34 9.27 13.24
N LEU A 332 -23.54 8.25 12.91
CA LEU A 332 -22.47 7.76 13.78
C LEU A 332 -21.20 8.57 13.52
N ASP A 333 -21.02 9.68 14.24
CA ASP A 333 -19.87 10.56 14.06
C ASP A 333 -18.66 10.11 14.88
N HIS A 334 -17.46 10.38 14.36
CA HIS A 334 -16.18 10.12 15.01
C HIS A 334 -15.96 8.65 15.46
N VAL A 335 -16.58 7.70 14.74
CA VAL A 335 -16.43 6.27 14.97
C VAL A 335 -15.23 5.76 14.19
N ARG A 336 -14.27 5.18 14.91
CA ARG A 336 -13.01 4.66 14.37
C ARG A 336 -13.23 3.36 13.61
N LEU A 337 -12.41 3.11 12.59
CA LEU A 337 -12.33 1.83 11.90
C LEU A 337 -11.25 0.94 12.53
N GLU A 338 -11.56 -0.33 12.79
CA GLU A 338 -10.53 -1.30 13.24
C GLU A 338 -9.51 -1.63 12.15
N ASN A 339 -9.91 -1.48 10.88
CA ASN A 339 -9.03 -1.71 9.74
C ASN A 339 -7.88 -0.70 9.67
N ASP A 340 -8.12 0.52 10.15
CA ASP A 340 -7.15 1.60 10.20
C ASP A 340 -7.55 2.58 11.30
N GLU A 341 -6.82 2.55 12.41
CA GLU A 341 -7.12 3.36 13.60
C GLU A 341 -6.94 4.87 13.38
N THR A 342 -6.30 5.28 12.27
CA THR A 342 -6.17 6.69 11.88
C THR A 342 -7.40 7.22 11.14
N VAL A 343 -8.32 6.33 10.74
CA VAL A 343 -9.55 6.67 10.01
C VAL A 343 -10.78 6.61 10.94
N GLU A 344 -11.57 7.67 10.91
CA GLU A 344 -12.80 7.84 11.68
C GLU A 344 -13.91 8.39 10.77
N THR A 345 -15.17 8.11 11.10
CA THR A 345 -16.31 8.72 10.39
C THR A 345 -16.37 10.22 10.59
N ASP A 346 -16.72 10.94 9.53
CA ASP A 346 -17.01 12.36 9.58
C ASP A 346 -18.28 12.66 10.41
N TYR A 347 -18.58 13.94 10.60
CA TYR A 347 -19.76 14.41 11.32
C TYR A 347 -21.11 13.92 10.75
N ARG A 348 -21.14 13.38 9.53
CA ARG A 348 -22.33 12.79 8.90
C ARG A 348 -22.37 11.27 9.04
N GLY A 349 -21.29 10.66 9.52
CA GLY A 349 -21.13 9.22 9.63
C GLY A 349 -20.56 8.55 8.39
N TYR A 350 -19.73 9.26 7.61
CA TYR A 350 -19.07 8.71 6.42
C TYR A 350 -17.56 8.69 6.59
N ALA A 351 -16.92 7.61 6.14
CA ALA A 351 -15.47 7.48 6.09
C ALA A 351 -15.06 6.81 4.78
N ILE A 352 -13.78 6.97 4.42
CA ILE A 352 -13.18 6.29 3.27
C ILE A 352 -12.10 5.38 3.80
N LEU A 353 -12.23 4.07 3.54
CA LEU A 353 -11.13 3.13 3.70
C LEU A 353 -10.27 3.21 2.43
N PRO A 354 -9.05 3.77 2.49
CA PRO A 354 -8.32 4.23 1.31
C PRO A 354 -7.83 3.12 0.39
N TYR A 355 -7.58 1.92 0.91
CA TYR A 355 -7.09 0.78 0.11
C TYR A 355 -7.74 -0.53 0.55
N VAL A 356 -8.14 -1.33 -0.43
CA VAL A 356 -8.58 -2.72 -0.24
C VAL A 356 -8.14 -3.58 -1.42
N THR A 357 -7.87 -4.86 -1.18
CA THR A 357 -7.44 -5.78 -2.24
C THR A 357 -8.61 -6.14 -3.17
N PRO A 358 -8.50 -5.89 -4.50
CA PRO A 358 -9.52 -6.28 -5.46
C PRO A 358 -9.76 -7.79 -5.50
N TYR A 359 -10.99 -8.22 -5.75
CA TYR A 359 -11.43 -9.63 -5.84
C TYR A 359 -11.26 -10.44 -4.55
N HIS A 360 -10.94 -9.78 -3.44
CA HIS A 360 -10.85 -10.40 -2.12
C HIS A 360 -11.99 -9.91 -1.23
N ARG A 361 -12.42 -10.79 -0.30
CA ARG A 361 -13.42 -10.44 0.71
C ARG A 361 -12.75 -9.62 1.81
N THR A 362 -13.16 -8.36 1.95
CA THR A 362 -12.71 -7.47 3.01
C THR A 362 -13.81 -7.31 4.05
N SER A 363 -13.47 -7.53 5.31
CA SER A 363 -14.33 -7.19 6.46
C SER A 363 -13.98 -5.77 6.88
N VAL A 364 -14.95 -4.87 6.79
CA VAL A 364 -14.88 -3.50 7.28
C VAL A 364 -15.53 -3.47 8.65
N THR A 365 -14.79 -3.10 9.68
CA THR A 365 -15.29 -3.10 11.06
C THR A 365 -15.20 -1.70 11.66
N LEU A 366 -16.31 -1.23 12.24
CA LEU A 366 -16.37 -0.04 13.08
C LEU A 366 -16.09 -0.45 14.53
N ASP A 367 -15.16 0.27 15.17
CA ASP A 367 -14.74 0.02 16.53
C ASP A 367 -15.82 0.49 17.52
N SER A 368 -16.48 -0.47 18.17
CA SER A 368 -17.54 -0.18 19.15
C SER A 368 -17.07 0.59 20.38
N THR A 369 -15.76 0.59 20.69
CA THR A 369 -15.21 1.35 21.82
C THR A 369 -15.16 2.85 21.58
N SER A 370 -15.21 3.25 20.30
CA SER A 370 -15.27 4.66 19.88
C SER A 370 -16.70 5.21 19.77
N LEU A 371 -17.72 4.37 19.99
CA LEU A 371 -19.11 4.82 19.98
C LEU A 371 -19.40 5.71 21.19
N SER A 372 -20.07 6.83 20.94
CA SER A 372 -20.61 7.66 22.02
C SER A 372 -21.69 6.91 22.80
N ASP A 373 -21.93 7.31 24.05
CA ASP A 373 -22.86 6.63 24.97
C ASP A 373 -24.32 6.55 24.48
N ASN A 374 -24.69 7.39 23.51
CA ASN A 374 -25.98 7.47 22.86
C ASN A 374 -25.99 6.79 21.48
N MET A 375 -25.01 5.96 21.15
CA MET A 375 -24.94 5.26 19.88
C MET A 375 -24.90 3.75 20.09
N GLU A 376 -25.51 3.03 19.17
CA GLU A 376 -25.47 1.58 19.14
C GLU A 376 -25.33 1.09 17.69
N LEU A 377 -24.47 0.10 17.50
CA LEU A 377 -24.29 -0.62 16.24
C LEU A 377 -24.73 -2.08 16.41
N PRO A 378 -25.86 -2.51 15.82
CA PRO A 378 -26.29 -3.91 15.84
C PRO A 378 -25.28 -4.84 15.14
N ASN A 379 -24.65 -4.35 14.08
CA ASN A 379 -23.59 -5.05 13.34
C ASN A 379 -22.39 -4.11 13.22
N THR A 380 -21.29 -4.46 13.86
CA THR A 380 -20.03 -3.71 13.80
C THR A 380 -19.19 -4.04 12.58
N THR A 381 -19.48 -5.15 11.89
CA THR A 381 -18.73 -5.61 10.71
C THR A 381 -19.61 -5.75 9.47
N GLN A 382 -19.17 -5.16 8.37
CA GLN A 382 -19.72 -5.35 7.02
C GLN A 382 -18.70 -6.01 6.11
N LYS A 383 -19.16 -6.83 5.16
CA LYS A 383 -18.25 -7.57 4.26
C LYS A 383 -18.48 -7.16 2.81
N VAL A 384 -17.41 -6.77 2.13
CA VAL A 384 -17.44 -6.31 0.74
C VAL A 384 -16.46 -7.12 -0.12
N VAL A 385 -16.72 -7.19 -1.43
CA VAL A 385 -15.85 -7.83 -2.42
C VAL A 385 -15.73 -6.88 -3.62
N PRO A 386 -14.79 -5.93 -3.60
CA PRO A 386 -14.65 -4.95 -4.67
C PRO A 386 -13.95 -5.54 -5.89
N THR A 387 -14.35 -5.12 -7.10
CA THR A 387 -13.55 -5.36 -8.31
C THR A 387 -12.43 -4.32 -8.41
N ARG A 388 -11.47 -4.53 -9.32
CA ARG A 388 -10.41 -3.54 -9.55
C ARG A 388 -11.02 -2.19 -9.96
N ALA A 389 -10.49 -1.10 -9.40
CA ALA A 389 -10.96 0.27 -9.61
C ALA A 389 -12.37 0.57 -9.07
N ALA A 390 -12.95 -0.31 -8.24
CA ALA A 390 -14.26 -0.09 -7.67
C ALA A 390 -14.19 0.71 -6.36
N ILE A 391 -15.22 1.55 -6.17
CA ILE A 391 -15.53 2.16 -4.88
C ILE A 391 -16.82 1.53 -4.39
N VAL A 392 -16.70 0.60 -3.45
CA VAL A 392 -17.87 -0.14 -2.91
C VAL A 392 -18.36 0.52 -1.64
N ARG A 393 -19.66 0.40 -1.35
CA ARG A 393 -20.26 0.98 -0.15
C ARG A 393 -20.43 -0.09 0.93
N ALA A 394 -19.95 0.18 2.14
CA ALA A 394 -20.22 -0.61 3.34
C ALA A 394 -21.27 0.12 4.19
N ASN A 395 -22.47 -0.43 4.28
CA ASN A 395 -23.61 0.19 4.98
C ASN A 395 -23.71 -0.31 6.42
N PHE A 396 -23.68 0.60 7.37
CA PHE A 396 -23.92 0.34 8.78
C PHE A 396 -25.21 1.02 9.20
N GLU A 397 -26.12 0.25 9.78
CA GLU A 397 -27.39 0.74 10.32
C GLU A 397 -27.22 0.92 11.82
N GLY A 398 -26.75 2.09 12.23
CA GLY A 398 -26.64 2.47 13.64
C GLY A 398 -27.92 3.07 14.18
N SER A 399 -28.12 2.98 15.50
CA SER A 399 -29.17 3.67 16.23
C SER A 399 -28.58 4.78 17.09
N ILE A 400 -29.17 5.98 17.03
CA ILE A 400 -28.74 7.15 17.79
C ILE A 400 -29.85 7.51 18.78
N GLY A 401 -29.52 7.52 20.06
CA GLY A 401 -30.44 7.82 21.15
C GLY A 401 -30.07 7.09 22.44
N ARG A 402 -30.93 7.22 23.46
CA ARG A 402 -30.76 6.56 24.75
C ARG A 402 -30.86 5.04 24.59
N ARG A 403 -30.12 4.34 25.46
CA ARG A 403 -30.18 2.90 25.63
C ARG A 403 -30.88 2.60 26.95
N ALA A 404 -31.85 1.70 26.94
CA ALA A 404 -32.58 1.35 28.14
C ALA A 404 -33.05 -0.10 28.18
N PHE A 405 -33.10 -0.63 29.39
CA PHE A 405 -33.91 -1.80 29.73
C PHE A 405 -35.29 -1.34 30.17
N LEU A 406 -36.30 -1.61 29.35
CA LEU A 406 -37.70 -1.38 29.71
C LEU A 406 -38.28 -2.64 30.34
N ILE A 407 -38.84 -2.53 31.53
CA ILE A 407 -39.57 -3.63 32.18
C ILE A 407 -41.06 -3.45 31.90
N LEU A 408 -41.61 -4.27 31.01
CA LEU A 408 -42.98 -4.16 30.54
C LEU A 408 -43.92 -5.01 31.39
N LYS A 409 -44.88 -4.35 32.04
CA LYS A 409 -45.92 -5.00 32.86
C LYS A 409 -47.30 -4.80 32.24
N ARG A 410 -48.08 -5.86 32.16
CA ARG A 410 -49.49 -5.82 31.75
C ARG A 410 -50.31 -5.07 32.80
N THR A 411 -51.49 -4.58 32.42
CA THR A 411 -52.44 -3.96 33.36
C THR A 411 -52.86 -4.87 34.51
N SER A 412 -52.74 -6.20 34.36
CA SER A 412 -52.95 -7.19 35.41
C SER A 412 -51.81 -7.25 36.45
N GLY A 413 -50.69 -6.56 36.23
CA GLY A 413 -49.49 -6.63 37.06
C GLY A 413 -48.50 -7.73 36.67
N GLU A 414 -48.90 -8.66 35.78
CA GLU A 414 -48.03 -9.69 35.22
C GLU A 414 -47.03 -9.11 34.21
N ASN A 415 -45.88 -9.74 34.07
CA ASN A 415 -44.89 -9.34 33.07
C ASN A 415 -45.37 -9.68 31.64
N VAL A 416 -44.96 -8.88 30.66
CA VAL A 416 -45.11 -9.26 29.25
C VAL A 416 -44.35 -10.57 29.00
N PRO A 417 -44.93 -11.53 28.25
CA PRO A 417 -44.30 -12.85 28.06
C PRO A 417 -42.94 -12.79 27.37
N TYR A 418 -42.08 -13.74 27.71
CA TYR A 418 -40.82 -13.99 27.00
C TYR A 418 -41.06 -14.21 25.50
N GLY A 419 -40.19 -13.64 24.66
CA GLY A 419 -40.28 -13.75 23.21
C GLY A 419 -41.26 -12.77 22.55
N ALA A 420 -41.92 -11.90 23.31
CA ALA A 420 -42.71 -10.80 22.75
C ALA A 420 -41.79 -9.84 21.96
N THR A 421 -42.25 -9.39 20.80
CA THR A 421 -41.54 -8.41 19.98
C THR A 421 -41.96 -6.99 20.38
N VAL A 422 -40.99 -6.10 20.55
CA VAL A 422 -41.21 -4.70 20.93
C VAL A 422 -40.63 -3.79 19.87
N THR A 423 -41.42 -2.81 19.44
CA THR A 423 -41.03 -1.79 18.47
C THR A 423 -41.40 -0.41 18.99
N PRO A 424 -40.71 0.67 18.59
CA PRO A 424 -41.21 2.02 18.81
C PRO A 424 -42.62 2.17 18.19
N ALA A 425 -43.58 2.72 18.94
CA ALA A 425 -44.98 2.77 18.49
C ALA A 425 -45.18 3.57 17.20
N LEU A 426 -44.32 4.58 16.99
CA LEU A 426 -44.32 5.46 15.81
C LEU A 426 -43.57 4.87 14.61
N ASP A 427 -42.76 3.82 14.81
CA ASP A 427 -42.01 3.18 13.74
C ASP A 427 -42.06 1.66 13.87
N LYS A 428 -43.13 1.07 13.34
CA LYS A 428 -43.32 -0.38 13.29
C LYS A 428 -42.36 -1.10 12.34
N LYS A 429 -41.55 -0.37 11.56
CA LYS A 429 -40.54 -0.95 10.66
C LYS A 429 -39.14 -0.96 11.27
N ALA A 430 -38.94 -0.28 12.40
CA ALA A 430 -37.71 -0.35 13.15
C ALA A 430 -37.41 -1.80 13.59
N GLN A 431 -36.13 -2.10 13.80
CA GLN A 431 -35.67 -3.40 14.27
C GLN A 431 -36.38 -3.75 15.58
N ALA A 432 -37.08 -4.89 15.60
CA ALA A 432 -37.82 -5.33 16.77
C ALA A 432 -36.85 -5.87 17.84
N SER A 433 -37.01 -5.38 19.06
CA SER A 433 -36.37 -5.96 20.26
C SER A 433 -37.21 -7.09 20.82
N ILE A 434 -36.60 -7.99 21.59
CA ILE A 434 -37.26 -9.18 22.13
C ILE A 434 -37.30 -9.08 23.66
N VAL A 435 -38.48 -9.34 24.24
CA VAL A 435 -38.66 -9.41 25.70
C VAL A 435 -37.98 -10.68 26.24
N SER A 436 -37.07 -10.50 27.20
CA SER A 436 -36.40 -11.55 27.95
C SER A 436 -37.17 -11.91 29.23
N ASP A 437 -36.50 -12.58 30.16
CA ASP A 437 -37.00 -12.88 31.48
C ASP A 437 -37.44 -11.62 32.26
N GLY A 438 -38.44 -11.78 33.13
CA GLY A 438 -38.94 -10.67 33.96
C GLY A 438 -39.68 -9.55 33.20
N GLY A 439 -40.03 -9.76 31.92
CA GLY A 439 -40.68 -8.73 31.09
C GLY A 439 -39.72 -7.64 30.63
N MET A 440 -38.41 -7.88 30.72
CA MET A 440 -37.38 -6.91 30.37
C MET A 440 -37.11 -6.89 28.87
N VAL A 441 -36.88 -5.73 28.27
CA VAL A 441 -36.46 -5.60 26.88
C VAL A 441 -35.37 -4.53 26.75
N TYR A 442 -34.30 -4.86 26.05
CA TYR A 442 -33.26 -3.89 25.68
C TYR A 442 -33.65 -3.15 24.41
N MET A 443 -33.57 -1.83 24.44
CA MET A 443 -33.79 -0.98 23.28
C MET A 443 -32.74 0.12 23.22
N SER A 444 -32.27 0.41 22.01
CA SER A 444 -31.35 1.51 21.69
C SER A 444 -32.04 2.52 20.76
N GLY A 445 -31.44 3.70 20.59
CA GLY A 445 -32.02 4.74 19.74
C GLY A 445 -33.29 5.39 20.31
N LEU A 446 -33.51 5.30 21.64
CA LEU A 446 -34.70 5.84 22.28
C LEU A 446 -34.58 7.36 22.44
N LYS A 447 -35.69 8.07 22.25
CA LYS A 447 -35.86 9.46 22.73
C LYS A 447 -36.00 9.45 24.26
N ASP A 448 -35.85 10.60 24.92
CA ASP A 448 -36.05 10.68 26.38
C ASP A 448 -37.47 10.29 26.81
N THR A 449 -38.48 10.53 25.98
CA THR A 449 -39.84 10.05 26.19
C THR A 449 -40.40 9.47 24.90
N GLY A 450 -41.28 8.48 25.03
CA GLY A 450 -41.91 7.85 23.88
C GLY A 450 -42.81 6.69 24.26
N ASP A 451 -43.37 6.06 23.24
CA ASP A 451 -44.24 4.89 23.37
C ASP A 451 -43.61 3.69 22.65
N VAL A 452 -43.74 2.52 23.25
CA VAL A 452 -43.35 1.23 22.65
C VAL A 452 -44.57 0.34 22.49
N TYR A 453 -44.63 -0.37 21.37
CA TYR A 453 -45.65 -1.34 21.04
C TYR A 453 -45.08 -2.74 21.20
N ALA A 454 -45.67 -3.53 22.11
CA ALA A 454 -45.30 -4.90 22.37
C ALA A 454 -46.36 -5.87 21.82
N GLN A 455 -45.92 -6.96 21.19
CA GLN A 455 -46.79 -7.96 20.59
C GLN A 455 -46.24 -9.38 20.83
N TRP A 456 -47.09 -10.27 21.35
CA TRP A 456 -46.77 -11.70 21.57
C TRP A 456 -47.80 -12.65 20.92
N GLY A 457 -48.77 -12.11 20.19
CA GLY A 457 -49.72 -12.89 19.42
C GLY A 457 -50.60 -12.01 18.53
N THR A 458 -51.57 -12.63 17.86
CA THR A 458 -52.45 -11.97 16.89
C THR A 458 -53.87 -11.74 17.41
N LYS A 459 -54.22 -12.29 18.58
CA LYS A 459 -55.55 -12.13 19.18
C LYS A 459 -55.66 -10.81 19.95
N ALA A 460 -56.89 -10.33 20.12
CA ALA A 460 -57.18 -9.18 20.98
C ALA A 460 -56.65 -9.43 22.40
N GLY A 461 -55.86 -8.50 22.94
CA GLY A 461 -55.20 -8.62 24.25
C GLY A 461 -53.85 -9.35 24.23
N GLN A 462 -53.31 -9.68 23.05
CA GLN A 462 -51.95 -10.20 22.85
C GLN A 462 -50.97 -9.14 22.30
N ASN A 463 -51.35 -7.88 22.41
CA ASN A 463 -50.56 -6.71 22.13
C ASN A 463 -50.87 -5.61 23.16
N CYS A 464 -49.96 -4.66 23.32
CA CYS A 464 -50.16 -3.50 24.19
C CYS A 464 -49.19 -2.36 23.83
N THR A 465 -49.51 -1.16 24.29
CA THR A 465 -48.63 0.02 24.14
C THR A 465 -48.21 0.53 25.53
N ALA A 466 -46.93 0.82 25.72
CA ALA A 466 -46.39 1.33 26.98
C ALA A 466 -45.63 2.63 26.75
N SER A 467 -45.93 3.65 27.55
CA SER A 467 -45.18 4.91 27.56
C SER A 467 -44.01 4.83 28.51
N TYR A 468 -42.86 5.37 28.12
CA TYR A 468 -41.64 5.39 28.93
C TYR A 468 -41.09 6.82 29.06
N ASN A 469 -40.35 7.06 30.15
CA ASN A 469 -39.65 8.32 30.41
C ASN A 469 -38.25 8.03 30.98
N LEU A 470 -37.22 8.52 30.29
CA LEU A 470 -35.79 8.38 30.59
C LEU A 470 -35.14 9.72 31.00
N ALA A 471 -35.89 10.82 31.03
CA ALA A 471 -35.35 12.17 31.25
C ALA A 471 -34.59 12.29 32.59
N ASP A 472 -35.08 11.61 33.64
CA ASP A 472 -34.49 11.65 34.99
C ASP A 472 -33.39 10.59 35.22
N GLN A 473 -33.06 9.80 34.19
CA GLN A 473 -32.06 8.74 34.30
C GLN A 473 -30.69 9.26 33.85
N SER A 474 -29.67 9.13 34.69
CA SER A 474 -28.30 9.57 34.40
C SER A 474 -27.36 8.46 33.94
N ALA A 475 -27.79 7.19 34.00
CA ALA A 475 -26.99 6.05 33.58
C ALA A 475 -26.87 5.93 32.05
N ASN A 476 -25.71 5.42 31.58
CA ASN A 476 -25.44 5.15 30.16
C ASN A 476 -26.44 4.13 29.58
N ILE A 477 -26.89 3.19 30.40
CA ILE A 477 -28.04 2.32 30.12
C ILE A 477 -29.05 2.51 31.25
N ALA A 478 -30.19 3.14 30.93
CA ALA A 478 -31.25 3.38 31.89
C ALA A 478 -32.10 2.12 32.13
N GLN A 479 -32.71 2.00 33.31
CA GLN A 479 -33.66 0.93 33.58
C GLN A 479 -34.96 1.52 34.13
N VAL A 480 -36.06 1.32 33.40
CA VAL A 480 -37.38 1.88 33.77
C VAL A 480 -38.50 0.86 33.60
N SER A 481 -39.49 0.90 34.49
CA SER A 481 -40.70 0.08 34.35
C SER A 481 -41.79 0.87 33.63
N ALA A 482 -42.47 0.24 32.67
CA ALA A 482 -43.58 0.83 31.94
C ALA A 482 -44.80 -0.10 31.97
N VAL A 483 -45.98 0.49 32.19
CA VAL A 483 -47.25 -0.25 32.19
C VAL A 483 -47.80 -0.27 30.77
N CYS A 484 -48.00 -1.47 30.26
CA CYS A 484 -48.47 -1.75 28.91
C CYS A 484 -50.00 -1.86 28.91
N ARG A 485 -50.65 -0.95 28.19
CA ARG A 485 -52.10 -0.79 28.10
C ARG A 485 -52.68 -1.34 26.81
#